data_AF-Q8KK63-F1
#
_entry.id   AF-Q8KK63-F1
#
_cell.length_a   1.000
_cell.length_b   1.000
_cell.length_c   1.000
_cell.angle_alpha   90.00
_cell.angle_beta   90.00
_cell.angle_gamma   90.00
#
_symmetry.space_group_name_H-M   'P 1'
#
loop_
_entity.id
_entity.type
_entity.pdbx_description
1 polymer ?
#
loop_
_entity_poly.entity_id
_entity_poly.type
_entity_poly.pdbx_seq_one_letter_code
_entity_poly.pdbx_strand_id
1 'polypeptide(L)'
;MKIGQRQQSILSAIYKNGGKFWPSCGIVWLNFSTTRTILDSLVKKRLLTDKGNCRYTITEKGKELGDPDRYFKELLNKQLKSRKRSS
;
A
#
# COMPACT_ATOMS: atom_id res chain seq x y z
N MET A 1 12.65 2.69 3.87
CA MET A 1 11.59 3.41 4.60
C MET A 1 10.75 2.39 5.37
N LYS A 2 10.59 2.55 6.69
CA LYS A 2 9.66 1.72 7.48
C LYS A 2 8.25 2.35 7.48
N ILE A 3 7.22 1.53 7.34
CA ILE A 3 5.82 1.88 7.56
C ILE A 3 5.32 1.09 8.77
N GLY A 4 4.43 1.68 9.56
CA GLY A 4 3.82 0.99 10.70
C GLY A 4 2.86 -0.11 10.23
N GLN A 5 2.58 -1.09 11.08
CA GLN A 5 1.67 -2.20 10.76
C GLN A 5 0.29 -1.70 10.29
N ARG A 6 -0.28 -0.68 10.96
CA ARG A 6 -1.55 -0.07 10.57
C ARG A 6 -1.50 0.62 9.20
N GLN A 7 -0.40 1.31 8.89
CA GLN A 7 -0.17 1.91 7.57
C GLN A 7 -0.15 0.85 6.47
N GLN A 8 0.50 -0.28 6.76
CA GLN A 8 0.60 -1.39 5.83
C GLN A 8 -0.74 -2.08 5.61
N SER A 9 -1.53 -2.30 6.66
CA SER A 9 -2.89 -2.83 6.54
C SER A 9 -3.77 -1.93 5.68
N ILE A 10 -3.78 -0.61 5.94
CA ILE A 10 -4.55 0.36 5.14
C ILE A 10 -4.10 0.34 3.68
N LEU A 11 -2.79 0.42 3.45
CA LEU A 11 -2.24 0.41 2.10
C LEU A 11 -2.59 -0.86 1.34
N SER A 12 -2.51 -2.02 1.99
CA SER A 12 -2.85 -3.31 1.38
C SER A 12 -4.33 -3.44 1.05
N ALA A 13 -5.22 -2.93 1.91
CA ALA A 13 -6.64 -2.95 1.61
C ALA A 13 -7.04 -1.98 0.50
N ILE A 14 -6.42 -0.80 0.44
CA ILE A 14 -6.60 0.13 -0.68
C ILE A 14 -6.12 -0.54 -1.97
N TYR A 15 -5.00 -1.24 -1.93
CA TYR A 15 -4.49 -2.02 -3.06
C TYR A 15 -5.49 -3.10 -3.51
N LYS A 16 -6.02 -3.90 -2.58
CA LYS A 16 -7.07 -4.90 -2.86
C LYS A 16 -8.34 -4.28 -3.44
N ASN A 17 -8.68 -3.05 -3.04
CA ASN A 17 -9.84 -2.31 -3.55
C ASN A 17 -9.55 -1.55 -4.87
N GLY A 18 -8.70 -2.10 -5.74
CA GLY A 18 -8.36 -1.50 -7.03
C GLY A 18 -7.52 -0.21 -6.93
N GLY A 19 -6.87 0.02 -5.79
CA GLY A 19 -5.98 1.15 -5.58
C GLY A 19 -6.69 2.48 -5.30
N LYS A 20 -7.97 2.46 -4.93
CA LYS A 20 -8.77 3.66 -4.65
C LYS A 20 -9.43 3.58 -3.27
N PHE A 21 -9.48 4.72 -2.59
CA PHE A 21 -10.17 4.89 -1.31
C PHE A 21 -11.17 6.04 -1.41
N TRP A 22 -12.35 5.86 -0.81
CA TRP A 22 -13.35 6.91 -0.54
C TRP A 22 -14.11 6.57 0.75
N PRO A 23 -14.72 7.55 1.46
CA PRO A 23 -15.34 7.32 2.78
C PRO A 23 -16.42 6.23 2.84
N SER A 24 -16.99 5.84 1.70
CA SER A 24 -18.04 4.83 1.56
C SER A 24 -17.57 3.57 0.83
N CYS A 25 -16.26 3.34 0.68
CA CYS A 25 -15.72 2.21 -0.08
C CYS A 25 -15.84 0.84 0.61
N GLY A 26 -16.58 0.76 1.72
CA GLY A 26 -16.79 -0.49 2.47
C GLY A 26 -15.56 -0.98 3.23
N ILE A 27 -14.43 -0.26 3.17
CA ILE A 27 -13.24 -0.63 3.94
C ILE A 27 -13.41 -0.07 5.37
N VAL A 28 -13.76 -0.95 6.30
CA VAL A 28 -14.02 -0.61 7.70
C VAL A 28 -12.69 -0.42 8.44
N TRP A 29 -12.39 0.81 8.86
CA TRP A 29 -11.21 1.16 9.65
C TRP A 29 -11.57 2.08 10.80
N LEU A 30 -11.37 1.63 12.05
CA LEU A 30 -11.38 2.47 13.27
C LEU A 30 -12.41 3.62 13.21
N ASN A 31 -12.08 4.79 13.75
CA ASN A 31 -12.83 6.03 13.57
C ASN A 31 -12.17 6.90 12.47
N PHE A 32 -13.00 7.68 11.76
CA PHE A 32 -12.62 8.43 10.56
C PHE A 32 -11.36 9.30 10.75
N SER A 33 -11.22 9.96 11.90
CA SER A 33 -10.08 10.83 12.21
C SER A 33 -8.74 10.08 12.24
N THR A 34 -8.71 8.87 12.79
CA THR A 34 -7.50 8.04 12.84
C THR A 34 -7.13 7.56 11.43
N THR A 35 -8.13 7.10 10.68
CA THR A 35 -7.94 6.65 9.29
C THR A 35 -7.42 7.79 8.43
N ARG A 36 -7.97 9.00 8.55
CA ARG A 36 -7.49 10.20 7.85
C ARG A 36 -6.04 10.51 8.19
N THR A 37 -5.67 10.48 9.48
CA THR A 37 -4.27 10.72 9.91
C THR A 37 -3.30 9.71 9.28
N ILE A 38 -3.69 8.45 9.18
CA ILE A 38 -2.87 7.42 8.55
C ILE A 38 -2.77 7.65 7.03
N LEU A 39 -3.88 7.99 6.37
CA LEU A 39 -3.90 8.31 4.94
C LEU A 39 -3.00 9.51 4.63
N ASP A 40 -3.07 10.59 5.43
CA ASP A 40 -2.21 11.77 5.33
C ASP A 40 -0.72 11.39 5.47
N SER A 41 -0.41 10.51 6.43
CA SER A 41 0.95 9.99 6.61
C SER A 41 1.44 9.18 5.40
N LEU A 42 0.56 8.40 4.76
CA LEU A 42 0.86 7.66 3.54
C LEU A 42 1.04 8.60 2.33
N VAL A 43 0.32 9.72 2.27
CA VAL A 43 0.51 10.77 1.25
C VAL A 43 1.86 11.46 1.43
N LYS A 44 2.23 11.86 2.65
CA LYS A 44 3.57 12.44 2.95
C LYS A 44 4.71 11.51 2.56
N LYS A 45 4.49 10.20 2.67
CA LYS A 45 5.44 9.14 2.25
C LYS A 45 5.42 8.84 0.74
N ARG A 46 4.60 9.56 -0.04
CA ARG A 46 4.38 9.38 -1.48
C ARG A 46 3.90 7.97 -1.84
N LEU A 47 3.11 7.34 -0.96
CA LEU A 47 2.50 6.04 -1.20
C LEU A 47 1.07 6.17 -1.72
N LEU A 48 0.38 7.22 -1.30
CA LEU A 48 -0.93 7.62 -1.81
C LEU A 48 -0.86 9.02 -2.40
N THR A 49 -1.81 9.32 -3.28
CA THR A 49 -2.10 10.65 -3.81
C THR A 49 -3.47 11.07 -3.28
N ASP A 50 -3.53 12.22 -2.62
CA ASP A 50 -4.80 12.85 -2.26
C ASP A 50 -5.45 13.45 -3.52
N LYS A 51 -6.73 13.15 -3.72
CA LYS A 51 -7.56 13.66 -4.82
C LYS A 51 -8.59 14.69 -4.32
N GLY A 52 -8.55 15.07 -3.05
CA GLY A 52 -9.56 15.90 -2.42
C GLY A 52 -10.82 15.10 -2.07
N ASN A 53 -11.72 15.71 -1.29
CA ASN A 53 -12.98 15.09 -0.85
C ASN A 53 -12.78 13.71 -0.18
N CYS A 54 -11.68 13.56 0.56
CA CYS A 54 -11.29 12.32 1.22
C CYS A 54 -11.15 11.11 0.27
N ARG A 55 -10.81 11.37 -0.99
CA ARG A 55 -10.52 10.35 -1.99
C ARG A 55 -9.01 10.22 -2.17
N TYR A 56 -8.51 8.99 -2.13
CA TYR A 56 -7.08 8.71 -2.27
C TYR A 56 -6.86 7.67 -3.35
N THR A 57 -5.75 7.80 -4.08
CA THR A 57 -5.32 6.82 -5.08
C THR A 57 -3.94 6.31 -4.73
N ILE A 58 -3.71 5.01 -4.87
CA ILE A 58 -2.40 4.41 -4.62
C ILE A 58 -1.41 4.80 -5.73
N THR A 59 -0.19 5.16 -5.34
CA THR A 59 0.92 5.39 -6.27
C THR A 59 1.58 4.07 -6.66
N GLU A 60 2.45 4.06 -7.66
CA GLU A 60 3.24 2.86 -8.01
C GLU A 60 4.05 2.34 -6.81
N LYS A 61 4.72 3.24 -6.10
CA LYS A 61 5.46 2.91 -4.87
C LYS A 61 4.55 2.37 -3.76
N GLY A 62 3.32 2.88 -3.69
CA GLY A 62 2.28 2.37 -2.81
C GLY A 62 1.85 0.96 -3.17
N LYS A 63 1.69 0.65 -4.47
CA LYS A 63 1.34 -0.69 -4.96
C LYS A 63 2.41 -1.70 -4.57
N GLU A 64 3.68 -1.37 -4.79
CA GLU A 64 4.79 -2.23 -4.38
C GLU A 64 4.75 -2.54 -2.88
N LEU A 65 4.48 -1.55 -2.03
CA LEU A 65 4.42 -1.72 -0.57
C LEU A 65 3.10 -2.34 -0.06
N GLY A 66 2.01 -2.18 -0.79
CA GLY A 66 0.68 -2.69 -0.45
C GLY A 66 0.39 -4.09 -0.96
N ASP A 67 1.17 -4.58 -1.94
CA ASP A 67 1.06 -5.93 -2.49
C ASP A 67 1.35 -6.97 -1.40
N PRO A 68 0.35 -7.77 -0.98
CA PRO A 68 0.53 -8.77 0.08
C PRO A 68 1.51 -9.87 -0.34
N ASP A 69 1.63 -10.12 -1.64
CA ASP A 69 2.55 -11.08 -2.25
C ASP A 69 3.95 -10.53 -2.50
N ARG A 70 4.24 -9.28 -2.11
CA ARG A 70 5.56 -8.69 -2.32
C ARG A 70 6.68 -9.57 -1.77
N TYR A 71 6.50 -10.11 -0.57
CA TYR A 71 7.51 -10.98 0.06
C TYR A 71 7.80 -12.22 -0.80
N PHE A 72 6.74 -12.85 -1.32
CA PHE A 72 6.86 -13.99 -2.22
C PHE A 72 7.51 -13.60 -3.55
N LYS A 73 7.13 -12.48 -4.17
CA LYS A 73 7.76 -11.97 -5.39
C LYS A 73 9.24 -11.66 -5.21
N GLU A 74 9.63 -11.07 -4.08
CA GLU A 74 11.04 -10.81 -3.76
C GLU A 74 11.84 -12.10 -3.57
N LEU A 75 11.27 -13.12 -2.92
CA LEU A 75 11.87 -14.45 -2.78
C LEU A 75 12.06 -15.14 -4.14
N LEU A 76 11.03 -15.12 -4.98
CA LEU A 76 11.05 -15.70 -6.32
C LEU A 76 12.11 -15.01 -7.21
N ASN A 77 12.18 -13.68 -7.18
CA ASN A 77 13.18 -12.92 -7.92
C ASN A 77 14.62 -13.21 -7.44
N LYS A 78 14.83 -13.42 -6.13
CA LYS A 78 16.14 -13.81 -5.61
C LYS A 78 16.57 -15.19 -6.11
N GLN A 79 15.66 -16.16 -6.10
CA GLN A 79 15.89 -17.52 -6.61
C GLN A 79 16.18 -17.52 -8.13
N LEU A 80 15.44 -16.74 -8.91
CA LEU A 80 15.67 -16.61 -10.35
C LEU A 80 17.02 -15.95 -10.68
N LYS A 81 17.44 -14.96 -9.89
CA LYS A 81 18.75 -14.30 -10.06
C LYS A 81 19.92 -15.18 -9.64
N SER A 82 19.77 -16.05 -8.65
CA SER A 82 20.85 -16.98 -8.28
C SER A 82 21.08 -18.02 -9.39
N ARG A 83 20.00 -18.54 -10.01
CA ARG A 83 20.11 -19.49 -11.13
C ARG A 83 20.80 -18.90 -12.37
N LYS A 84 20.58 -17.62 -12.67
CA LYS A 84 21.24 -16.93 -13.82
C LYS A 84 22.73 -16.65 -13.63
N ARG A 85 23.29 -16.78 -12.42
CA ARG A 85 24.73 -16.60 -12.16
C ARG A 85 25.53 -17.90 -12.18
N SER A 86 24.86 -19.04 -12.35
CA SER A 86 25.46 -20.38 -12.34
C SER A 86 25.43 -21.06 -13.72
N SER A 87 25.10 -20.31 -14.77
CA SER A 87 25.22 -20.70 -16.18
C SER A 87 26.11 -19.68 -16.88
#